data_AF-A0A6A5UR75-F1
#
_entry.id   AF-A0A6A5UR75-F1
#
_cell.length_a   1.000
_cell.length_b   1.000
_cell.length_c   1.000
_cell.angle_alpha   90.00
_cell.angle_beta   90.00
_cell.angle_gamma   90.00
#
_symmetry.space_group_name_H-M   'P 1'
#
loop_
_entity.id
_entity.type
_entity.pdbx_description
1 polymer ?
#
loop_
_entity_poly.entity_id
_entity_poly.type
_entity_poly.pdbx_seq_one_letter_code
_entity_poly.pdbx_strand_id
1 'polypeptide(L)'
;QKYHWGLWLEPKASTGNGTSFDLEDAVAYPTVSNPFGWRLHIDEHKSLPSHMLGRIMIGKMVEGSTEADVAQILTQVQMPNEPGNQVGDAVEWIKRAIAELQEMRCAESFSIDAFMEEAVSYAASWHSKKGSKEPEKVNYT
;
A
#
# COMPACT_ATOMS: atom_id res chain seq x y z
N GLN A 1 -8.76 -15.41 -5.00
CA GLN A 1 -8.29 -15.22 -3.61
C GLN A 1 -8.13 -13.71 -3.41
N LYS A 2 -8.61 -13.14 -2.30
CA LYS A 2 -8.51 -11.70 -2.05
C LYS A 2 -7.37 -11.45 -1.05
N TYR A 3 -6.36 -10.71 -1.47
CA TYR A 3 -5.30 -10.23 -0.59
C TYR A 3 -5.62 -8.80 -0.16
N HIS A 4 -5.19 -8.43 1.04
CA HIS A 4 -5.20 -7.05 1.49
C HIS A 4 -3.88 -6.40 1.05
N TRP A 5 -3.97 -5.20 0.47
CA TRP A 5 -2.84 -4.47 -0.08
C TRP A 5 -2.67 -3.17 0.68
N GLY A 6 -1.42 -2.83 0.97
CA GLY A 6 -1.02 -1.58 1.59
C GLY A 6 0.34 -1.14 1.06
N LEU A 7 0.67 0.11 1.29
CA LEU A 7 2.01 0.65 1.03
C LEU A 7 2.85 0.52 2.30
N TRP A 8 4.13 0.25 2.11
CA TRP A 8 5.08 0.09 3.21
C TRP A 8 6.30 0.95 2.96
N LEU A 9 6.55 1.89 3.86
CA LEU A 9 7.75 2.71 3.86
C LEU A 9 8.69 2.20 4.95
N GLU A 10 9.93 1.90 4.59
CA GLU A 10 10.95 1.47 5.54
C GLU A 10 12.31 2.11 5.25
N PRO A 11 13.13 2.35 6.29
CA PRO A 11 14.51 2.76 6.10
C PRO A 11 15.30 1.74 5.29
N LYS A 12 16.33 2.23 4.58
CA LYS A 12 17.29 1.37 3.89
C LYS A 12 17.91 0.38 4.89
N ALA A 13 17.85 -0.91 4.56
CA ALA A 13 18.32 -2.02 5.39
C ALA A 13 17.56 -2.22 6.73
N SER A 14 16.32 -1.71 6.82
CA SER A 14 15.40 -2.07 7.90
C SER A 14 15.27 -3.59 8.04
N THR A 15 15.27 -4.07 9.29
CA THR A 15 14.99 -5.47 9.65
C THR A 15 13.51 -5.69 10.00
N GLY A 16 12.66 -4.68 9.78
CA GLY A 16 11.22 -4.79 9.95
C GLY A 16 10.53 -3.56 10.54
N ASN A 17 11.28 -2.51 10.88
CA ASN A 17 10.68 -1.23 11.23
C ASN A 17 10.23 -0.46 9.99
N GLY A 18 9.07 0.17 10.05
CA GLY A 18 8.50 0.91 8.93
C GLY A 18 7.11 1.44 9.24
N THR A 19 6.52 2.11 8.28
CA THR A 19 5.18 2.69 8.36
C THR A 19 4.30 2.04 7.30
N SER A 20 3.14 1.52 7.72
CA SER A 20 2.12 1.02 6.80
C SER A 20 1.13 2.12 6.46
N PHE A 21 0.66 2.10 5.22
CA PHE A 21 -0.46 2.90 4.74
C PHE A 21 -1.44 1.97 4.05
N ASP A 22 -2.61 1.77 4.64
CA ASP A 22 -3.59 0.84 4.12
C ASP A 22 -5.02 1.35 4.27
N LEU A 23 -5.90 0.83 3.41
CA LEU A 23 -7.31 1.18 3.40
C LEU A 23 -8.10 0.11 4.12
N GLU A 24 -8.82 0.51 5.15
CA GLU A 24 -9.82 -0.33 5.80
C GLU A 24 -11.23 0.14 5.43
N ASP A 25 -12.08 -0.82 5.09
CA ASP A 25 -13.52 -0.61 4.97
C ASP A 25 -14.09 -0.52 6.39
N ALA A 26 -14.23 0.69 6.93
CA ALA A 26 -14.81 0.87 8.25
C ALA A 26 -16.34 0.72 8.15
N VAL A 27 -16.81 -0.51 8.23
CA VAL A 27 -18.22 -0.93 8.17
C VAL A 27 -19.06 -0.36 9.33
N ALA A 28 -18.48 0.31 10.33
CA ALA A 28 -19.21 0.57 11.57
C ALA A 28 -20.39 1.55 11.40
N TYR A 29 -20.19 2.78 10.92
CA TYR A 29 -21.29 3.75 10.75
C TYR A 29 -20.89 4.85 9.75
N PRO A 30 -21.61 5.02 8.62
CA PRO A 30 -21.41 6.18 7.75
C PRO A 30 -21.73 7.45 8.54
N THR A 31 -20.79 8.39 8.59
CA THR A 31 -21.00 9.72 9.17
C THR A 31 -21.26 10.73 8.07
N VAL A 32 -21.79 11.92 8.40
CA VAL A 32 -21.95 13.01 7.43
C VAL A 32 -20.63 13.37 6.75
N SER A 33 -19.50 13.21 7.47
CA SER A 33 -18.14 13.46 6.98
C SER A 33 -17.45 12.25 6.33
N ASN A 34 -17.97 11.03 6.53
CA ASN A 34 -17.46 9.81 5.91
C ASN A 34 -18.64 8.88 5.55
N PRO A 35 -19.40 9.24 4.50
CA PRO A 35 -20.60 8.49 4.12
C PRO A 35 -20.30 7.11 3.51
N PHE A 36 -19.05 6.82 3.16
CA PHE A 36 -18.65 5.59 2.47
C PHE A 36 -17.78 4.65 3.32
N GLY A 37 -17.48 5.02 4.57
CA GLY A 37 -16.85 4.14 5.56
C GLY A 37 -15.35 3.92 5.37
N TRP A 38 -14.73 4.33 4.26
CA TRP A 38 -13.29 4.10 4.05
C TRP A 38 -12.41 4.95 4.96
N ARG A 39 -11.33 4.36 5.45
CA ARG A 39 -10.31 5.06 6.25
C ARG A 39 -8.91 4.64 5.82
N LEU A 40 -8.06 5.65 5.61
CA LEU A 40 -6.62 5.45 5.49
C LEU A 40 -6.02 5.28 6.88
N HIS A 41 -5.46 4.12 7.14
CA HIS A 41 -4.67 3.82 8.33
C HIS A 41 -3.20 4.14 8.05
N ILE A 42 -2.56 4.79 9.03
CA ILE A 42 -1.13 5.11 8.99
C ILE A 42 -0.55 4.67 10.32
N ASP A 43 0.15 3.55 10.32
CA ASP A 43 0.64 2.92 11.53
C ASP A 43 2.16 2.76 11.49
N GLU A 44 2.83 3.17 12.56
CA GLU A 44 4.25 2.93 12.77
C GLU A 44 4.47 1.56 13.41
N HIS A 45 5.40 0.80 12.84
CA HIS A 45 5.71 -0.56 13.26
C HIS A 45 7.17 -0.67 13.67
N LYS A 46 7.40 -1.34 14.82
CA LYS A 46 8.76 -1.69 15.29
C LYS A 46 9.27 -3.01 14.69
N SER A 47 8.39 -3.77 14.05
CA SER A 47 8.65 -5.07 13.42
C SER A 47 7.58 -5.33 12.37
N LEU A 48 7.85 -6.22 11.42
CA LEU A 48 6.89 -6.55 10.37
C LEU A 48 5.56 -7.05 10.96
N PRO A 49 4.41 -6.63 10.41
CA PRO A 49 3.11 -7.15 10.83
C PRO A 49 3.05 -8.67 10.66
N SER A 50 2.51 -9.38 11.66
CA SER A 50 2.47 -10.84 11.68
C SER A 50 1.64 -11.46 10.56
N HIS A 51 0.75 -10.68 9.94
CA HIS A 51 -0.11 -11.09 8.84
C HIS A 51 0.44 -10.69 7.46
N MET A 52 1.61 -10.04 7.40
CA MET A 52 2.24 -9.64 6.15
C MET A 52 2.77 -10.87 5.40
N LEU A 53 2.33 -11.08 4.16
CA LEU A 53 2.84 -12.16 3.31
C LEU A 53 4.22 -11.83 2.73
N GLY A 54 4.42 -10.58 2.35
CA GLY A 54 5.68 -10.09 1.81
C GLY A 54 5.58 -8.65 1.35
N ARG A 55 6.69 -8.14 0.80
CA ARG A 55 6.85 -6.77 0.32
C ARG A 55 7.44 -6.77 -1.08
N ILE A 56 6.90 -5.93 -1.95
CA ILE A 56 7.40 -5.71 -3.31
C ILE A 56 7.92 -4.28 -3.37
N MET A 57 9.22 -4.11 -3.57
CA MET A 57 9.84 -2.78 -3.67
C MET A 57 9.58 -2.19 -5.05
N ILE A 58 8.94 -1.02 -5.09
CA ILE A 58 8.55 -0.30 -6.31
C ILE A 58 9.35 1.00 -6.52
N GLY A 59 10.31 1.28 -5.64
CA GLY A 59 11.16 2.45 -5.75
C GLY A 59 11.83 2.81 -4.44
N LYS A 60 12.47 3.98 -4.47
CA LYS A 60 13.16 4.59 -3.33
C LYS A 60 12.68 6.02 -3.19
N MET A 61 12.46 6.43 -1.95
CA MET A 61 12.13 7.82 -1.64
C MET A 61 13.28 8.75 -2.05
N VAL A 62 12.91 9.96 -2.46
CA VAL A 62 13.86 11.05 -2.69
C VAL A 62 14.56 11.38 -1.37
N GLU A 63 15.85 11.69 -1.44
CA GLU A 63 16.62 12.06 -0.26
C GLU A 63 16.00 13.28 0.43
N GLY A 64 15.76 13.17 1.74
CA GLY A 64 15.12 14.20 2.55
C GLY A 64 13.60 14.10 2.64
N SER A 65 12.95 13.21 1.87
CA SER A 65 11.53 12.91 2.05
C SER A 65 11.28 12.11 3.32
N THR A 66 10.14 12.38 3.95
CA THR A 66 9.70 11.81 5.23
C THR A 66 8.44 10.96 5.06
N GLU A 67 8.11 10.19 6.10
CA GLU A 67 6.83 9.48 6.20
C GLU A 67 5.64 10.45 6.09
N ALA A 68 5.79 11.68 6.62
CA ALA A 68 4.76 12.71 6.57
C ALA A 68 4.51 13.21 5.14
N ASP A 69 5.54 13.30 4.31
CA ASP A 69 5.38 13.68 2.90
C ASP A 69 4.58 12.61 2.13
N VAL A 70 4.88 11.33 2.40
CA VAL A 70 4.10 10.22 1.83
C VAL A 70 2.67 10.25 2.33
N ALA A 71 2.45 10.42 3.63
CA ALA A 71 1.11 10.57 4.20
C ALA A 71 0.34 11.70 3.51
N GLN A 72 0.98 12.86 3.31
CA GLN A 72 0.37 13.99 2.65
C GLN A 72 -0.05 13.66 1.21
N ILE A 73 0.80 13.01 0.42
CA ILE A 73 0.47 12.55 -0.94
C ILE A 73 -0.74 11.61 -0.89
N LEU A 74 -0.71 10.60 -0.02
CA LEU A 74 -1.76 9.58 0.06
C LEU A 74 -3.10 10.12 0.55
N THR A 75 -3.11 11.16 1.38
CA THR A 75 -4.37 11.82 1.80
C THR A 75 -5.05 12.59 0.67
N GLN A 76 -4.35 12.91 -0.42
CA GLN A 76 -4.95 13.54 -1.60
C GLN A 76 -5.54 12.52 -2.58
N VAL A 77 -5.23 11.23 -2.41
CA VAL A 77 -5.82 10.16 -3.22
C VAL A 77 -7.28 9.99 -2.82
N GLN A 78 -8.18 10.20 -3.77
CA GLN A 78 -9.61 10.09 -3.55
C GLN A 78 -10.00 8.72 -3.02
N MET A 79 -10.82 8.71 -1.97
CA MET A 79 -11.24 7.47 -1.33
C MET A 79 -12.23 6.70 -2.21
N PRO A 80 -12.32 5.37 -2.03
CA PRO A 80 -13.28 4.59 -2.79
C PRO A 80 -14.72 5.06 -2.56
N ASN A 81 -15.51 5.06 -3.63
CA ASN A 81 -16.93 5.45 -3.65
C ASN A 81 -17.22 6.90 -3.26
N GLU A 82 -16.23 7.80 -3.26
CA GLU A 82 -16.49 9.24 -3.19
C GLU A 82 -17.38 9.71 -4.37
N PRO A 83 -18.28 10.70 -4.17
CA PRO A 83 -19.27 11.06 -5.18
C PRO A 83 -18.60 11.61 -6.44
N GLY A 84 -18.90 11.02 -7.60
CA GLY A 84 -18.35 11.44 -8.90
C GLY A 84 -17.02 10.78 -9.27
N ASN A 85 -16.52 9.81 -8.49
CA ASN A 85 -15.23 9.16 -8.69
C ASN A 85 -15.35 7.75 -9.32
N GLN A 86 -14.25 7.28 -9.94
CA GLN A 86 -14.06 5.95 -10.52
C GLN A 86 -13.35 4.97 -9.58
N VAL A 87 -12.81 5.39 -8.43
CA VAL A 87 -12.18 4.49 -7.44
C VAL A 87 -13.26 3.63 -6.79
N GLY A 88 -13.37 2.38 -7.23
CA GLY A 88 -14.41 1.46 -6.78
C GLY A 88 -14.08 0.71 -5.49
N ASP A 89 -12.79 0.45 -5.23
CA ASP A 89 -12.33 -0.34 -4.09
C ASP A 89 -10.89 0.02 -3.67
N ALA A 90 -10.39 -0.68 -2.64
CA ALA A 90 -9.04 -0.51 -2.13
C ALA A 90 -7.94 -0.88 -3.14
N VAL A 91 -8.21 -1.78 -4.11
CA VAL A 91 -7.23 -2.15 -5.13
C VAL A 91 -7.05 -0.99 -6.11
N GLU A 92 -8.15 -0.39 -6.56
CA GLU A 92 -8.08 0.78 -7.43
C GLU A 92 -7.45 1.99 -6.72
N TRP A 93 -7.71 2.14 -5.42
CA TRP A 93 -7.01 3.16 -4.62
C TRP A 93 -5.50 2.91 -4.56
N ILE A 94 -5.05 1.66 -4.35
CA ILE A 94 -3.61 1.33 -4.35
C ILE A 94 -2.98 1.66 -5.70
N LYS A 95 -3.66 1.37 -6.81
CA LYS A 95 -3.18 1.74 -8.15
C LYS A 95 -3.02 3.25 -8.29
N ARG A 96 -4.02 4.02 -7.85
CA ARG A 96 -3.95 5.48 -7.91
C ARG A 96 -2.87 6.05 -6.98
N ALA A 97 -2.73 5.49 -5.79
CA ALA A 97 -1.69 5.86 -4.83
C ALA A 97 -0.29 5.61 -5.40
N ILE A 98 -0.06 4.47 -6.05
CA ILE A 98 1.20 4.20 -6.74
C ILE A 98 1.44 5.24 -7.86
N ALA A 99 0.41 5.59 -8.64
CA ALA A 99 0.54 6.60 -9.68
C ALA A 99 0.96 7.96 -9.11
N GLU A 100 0.33 8.44 -8.03
CA GLU A 100 0.72 9.68 -7.35
C GLU A 100 2.16 9.62 -6.82
N LEU A 101 2.58 8.48 -6.26
CA LEU A 101 3.96 8.28 -5.82
C LEU A 101 4.95 8.29 -6.99
N GLN A 102 4.58 7.77 -8.17
CA GLN A 102 5.40 7.86 -9.38
C GLN A 102 5.52 9.30 -9.87
N GLU A 103 4.42 10.06 -9.89
CA GLU A 103 4.41 11.48 -10.27
C GLU A 103 5.31 12.33 -9.35
N MET A 104 5.29 12.03 -8.04
CA MET A 104 6.12 12.67 -7.03
C MET A 104 7.53 12.08 -6.91
N ARG A 105 7.91 11.15 -7.81
CA ARG A 105 9.23 10.46 -7.85
C ARG A 105 9.58 9.69 -6.57
N CYS A 106 8.57 9.31 -5.80
CA CYS A 106 8.68 8.45 -4.61
C CYS A 106 8.58 6.96 -4.97
N ALA A 107 8.17 6.65 -6.20
CA ALA A 107 8.23 5.33 -6.82
C ALA A 107 8.83 5.44 -8.24
N GLU A 108 9.39 4.36 -8.75
CA GLU A 108 9.93 4.32 -10.11
C GLU A 108 8.80 4.26 -11.15
N SER A 109 9.06 4.75 -12.37
CA SER A 109 8.06 4.72 -13.44
C SER A 109 7.97 3.33 -14.09
N PHE A 110 6.82 2.68 -13.95
CA PHE A 110 6.50 1.37 -14.51
C PHE A 110 4.99 1.25 -14.78
N SER A 111 4.59 0.21 -15.52
CA SER A 111 3.18 -0.10 -15.75
C SER A 111 2.52 -0.63 -14.49
N ILE A 112 1.64 0.17 -13.88
CA ILE A 112 0.93 -0.19 -12.65
C ILE A 112 0.05 -1.44 -12.86
N ASP A 113 -0.62 -1.56 -14.01
CA ASP A 113 -1.47 -2.72 -14.30
C ASP A 113 -0.65 -4.02 -14.37
N ALA A 114 0.49 -3.99 -15.07
CA ALA A 114 1.38 -5.15 -15.14
C ALA A 114 1.96 -5.50 -13.76
N PHE A 115 2.35 -4.48 -13.00
CA PHE A 115 2.79 -4.67 -11.61
C PHE A 115 1.73 -5.36 -10.77
N MET A 116 0.45 -4.95 -10.84
CA MET A 116 -0.62 -5.55 -10.05
C MET A 116 -0.88 -7.02 -10.43
N GLU A 117 -0.78 -7.38 -11.71
CA GLU A 117 -0.87 -8.77 -12.17
C GLU A 117 0.26 -9.64 -11.59
N GLU A 118 1.50 -9.13 -11.60
CA GLU A 118 2.65 -9.80 -11.00
C GLU A 118 2.56 -9.87 -9.47
N ALA A 119 2.09 -8.81 -8.82
CA ALA A 119 1.91 -8.75 -7.38
C ALA A 119 0.97 -9.86 -6.89
N VAL A 120 -0.16 -10.09 -7.58
CA VAL A 120 -1.08 -11.20 -7.27
C VAL A 120 -0.38 -12.56 -7.39
N SER A 121 0.50 -12.72 -8.38
CA SER A 121 1.29 -13.94 -8.57
C SER A 121 2.31 -14.15 -7.45
N TYR A 122 3.00 -13.10 -7.00
CA TYR A 122 3.87 -13.14 -5.83
C TYR A 122 3.09 -13.54 -4.56
N ALA A 123 1.96 -12.88 -4.30
CA ALA A 123 1.14 -13.16 -3.12
C ALA A 123 0.64 -14.61 -3.10
N ALA A 124 0.21 -15.16 -4.25
CA ALA A 124 -0.19 -16.56 -4.37
C ALA A 124 0.96 -17.53 -4.10
N SER A 125 2.15 -17.24 -4.64
CA SER A 125 3.36 -18.03 -4.39
C SER A 125 3.72 -18.02 -2.90
N TRP A 126 3.79 -16.85 -2.27
CA TRP A 126 4.15 -16.70 -0.86
C TRP A 126 3.14 -17.36 0.08
N HIS A 127 1.85 -17.21 -0.19
CA HIS A 127 0.80 -17.87 0.59
C HIS A 127 0.88 -19.41 0.48
N SER A 128 1.32 -19.95 -0.65
CA SER A 128 1.46 -21.40 -0.85
C SER A 128 2.64 -22.02 -0.08
N LYS A 129 3.66 -21.22 0.24
CA LYS A 129 4.83 -21.62 1.05
C LYS A 129 4.47 -21.68 2.54
N LYS A 130 3.55 -22.58 2.92
CA LYS A 130 3.23 -22.86 4.32
C LYS A 130 4.49 -23.24 5.09
N GLY A 131 4.95 -22.36 5.99
CA GLY A 131 6.06 -22.64 6.91
C GLY A 131 7.17 -21.59 6.96
N SER A 132 7.23 -20.65 6.01
CA SER A 132 8.13 -19.49 6.15
C SER A 132 7.65 -18.63 7.31
N LYS A 133 8.53 -18.36 8.28
CA LYS A 133 8.25 -17.47 9.43
C LYS A 133 8.43 -15.99 9.08
N GLU A 134 9.08 -15.69 7.96
CA GLU A 134 9.46 -14.33 7.60
C GLU A 134 8.73 -13.90 6.32
N PRO A 135 8.14 -12.68 6.30
CA PRO A 135 7.55 -12.11 5.10
C PRO A 135 8.59 -11.97 4.00
N GLU A 136 8.22 -12.38 2.79
CA GLU A 136 9.10 -12.38 1.62
C GLU A 136 9.39 -10.95 1.16
N LYS A 137 10.52 -10.74 0.46
CA LYS A 137 10.87 -9.42 -0.09
C LYS A 137 11.45 -9.57 -1.48
N VAL A 138 10.91 -8.84 -2.44
CA VAL A 138 11.40 -8.80 -3.83
C VAL A 138 11.47 -7.36 -4.32
N ASN A 139 12.35 -7.11 -5.30
CA ASN A 139 12.39 -5.83 -6.01
C ASN A 139 11.65 -5.99 -7.33
N TYR A 140 10.72 -5.08 -7.62
CA TYR A 140 10.09 -4.98 -8.91
C TYR A 140 10.93 -4.16 -9.89
N THR A 141 11.58 -3.11 -9.36
CA THR A 141 12.45 -2.19 -10.09
C THR A 141 13.88 -2.20 -9.57
#